data_AF-A0A261UQV9-F1
#
_entry.id   AF-A0A261UQV9-F1
#
_cell.length_a   1.000
_cell.length_b   1.000
_cell.length_c   1.000
_cell.angle_alpha   90.00
_cell.angle_beta   90.00
_cell.angle_gamma   90.00
#
_symmetry.space_group_name_H-M   'P 1'
#
loop_
_entity.id
_entity.type
_entity.pdbx_description
1 polymer ?
#
loop_
_entity_poly.entity_id
_entity_poly.type
_entity_poly.pdbx_seq_one_letter_code
_entity_poly.pdbx_strand_id
1 'polypeptide(L)'
;MKFRLIALGIDESKPLLYQWEIHDVRTGELKGRYIGKAVRGSGRPLSQYRRNVLNLLAGLPYRRNKPDGFRRVHRALADAVIKGDRITLTLLRNVPLGEDINEAERQAIRRFNCTLNG
;
A
#
# COMPACT_ATOMS: atom_id res chain seq x y z
N MET A 1 -3.48 8.12 9.88
CA MET A 1 -2.50 8.08 8.77
C MET A 1 -2.91 9.09 7.71
N LYS A 2 -2.07 10.10 7.47
CA LYS A 2 -2.17 11.01 6.32
C LYS A 2 -1.23 10.49 5.23
N PHE A 3 -1.60 10.62 3.96
CA PHE A 3 -0.76 10.26 2.82
C PHE A 3 -1.14 11.12 1.61
N ARG A 4 -0.22 11.27 0.66
CA ARG A 4 -0.50 11.89 -0.64
C ARG A 4 -1.05 10.84 -1.60
N LEU A 5 -2.22 11.09 -2.19
CA LEU A 5 -2.78 10.26 -3.25
C LEU A 5 -2.35 10.80 -4.63
N ILE A 6 -1.91 9.91 -5.51
CA ILE A 6 -1.61 10.19 -6.91
C ILE A 6 -2.46 9.23 -7.76
N ALA A 7 -3.47 9.76 -8.43
CA ALA A 7 -4.44 9.00 -9.25
C ALA A 7 -4.50 9.56 -10.68
N LEU A 8 -3.43 9.35 -11.46
CA LEU A 8 -3.27 9.94 -12.80
C LEU A 8 -4.16 9.25 -13.84
N GLY A 9 -5.45 9.61 -13.85
CA GLY A 9 -6.43 9.11 -14.83
C GLY A 9 -6.79 7.65 -14.67
N ILE A 10 -6.51 7.05 -13.50
CA ILE A 10 -6.85 5.65 -13.21
C ILE A 10 -8.32 5.57 -12.82
N ASP A 11 -9.05 4.65 -13.45
CA ASP A 11 -10.43 4.36 -13.10
C ASP A 11 -10.48 3.60 -11.77
N GLU A 12 -10.86 4.30 -10.71
CA GLU A 12 -10.88 3.78 -9.33
C GLU A 12 -11.90 2.67 -9.11
N SER A 13 -12.87 2.50 -10.01
CA SER A 13 -13.88 1.44 -9.92
C SER A 13 -13.38 0.10 -10.45
N LYS A 14 -12.35 0.11 -11.30
CA LYS A 14 -11.84 -1.07 -12.00
C LYS A 14 -10.72 -1.78 -11.23
N PRO A 15 -10.44 -3.05 -11.54
CA PRO A 15 -9.24 -3.73 -11.04
C PRO A 15 -7.99 -2.89 -11.33
N LEU A 16 -7.09 -2.78 -10.36
CA LEU A 16 -5.92 -1.93 -10.47
C LEU A 16 -4.74 -2.43 -9.63
N LEU A 17 -3.55 -1.98 -10.02
CA LEU A 17 -2.36 -2.03 -9.18
C LEU A 17 -2.12 -0.68 -8.51
N TYR A 18 -1.61 -0.71 -7.29
CA TYR A 18 -1.25 0.47 -6.52
C TYR A 18 0.12 0.30 -5.87
N GLN A 19 0.76 1.43 -5.58
CA GLN A 19 2.08 1.49 -4.95
C GLN A 19 2.01 2.33 -3.68
N TRP A 20 2.58 1.82 -2.59
CA TRP A 20 2.94 2.64 -1.44
C TRP A 20 4.44 2.93 -1.47
N GLU A 21 4.78 4.17 -1.19
CA GLU A 21 6.16 4.61 -0.92
C GLU A 21 6.23 5.36 0.40
N ILE A 22 7.33 5.13 1.12
CA ILE A 22 7.68 5.82 2.35
C ILE A 22 9.04 6.48 2.12
N HIS A 23 9.07 7.80 2.18
CA HIS A 23 10.30 8.59 2.06
C HIS A 23 10.62 9.24 3.39
N ASP A 24 11.90 9.22 3.77
CA ASP A 24 12.38 9.89 4.97
C ASP A 24 12.03 11.39 4.95
N VAL A 25 11.50 11.91 6.05
CA VAL A 25 11.05 13.31 6.11
C VAL A 25 12.20 14.32 6.01
N ARG A 26 13.42 13.96 6.42
CA ARG A 26 14.56 14.87 6.48
C ARG A 26 15.41 14.81 5.21
N THR A 27 15.73 13.59 4.78
CA THR A 27 16.65 13.35 3.65
C THR A 27 15.91 13.17 2.32
N GLY A 28 14.63 12.78 2.36
CA GLY A 28 13.85 12.45 1.18
C GLY A 28 14.14 11.07 0.59
N GLU A 29 15.05 10.29 1.20
CA GLU A 29 15.43 8.96 0.75
C GLU A 29 14.27 7.96 0.80
N LEU A 30 14.21 7.04 -0.16
CA LEU A 30 13.22 5.97 -0.21
C LEU A 30 13.53 4.92 0.86
N LYS A 31 12.68 4.83 1.89
CA LYS A 31 12.79 3.84 2.98
C LYS A 31 12.09 2.52 2.67
N GLY A 32 11.06 2.57 1.83
CA GLY A 32 10.35 1.37 1.45
C GLY A 32 9.32 1.56 0.36
N ARG A 33 9.17 0.52 -0.45
CA ARG A 33 8.19 0.45 -1.54
C ARG A 33 7.41 -0.85 -1.46
N TYR A 34 6.11 -0.75 -1.65
CA TYR A 34 5.18 -1.87 -1.71
C TYR A 34 4.30 -1.76 -2.95
N ILE A 35 4.08 -2.89 -3.63
CA ILE A 35 3.06 -3.00 -4.67
C ILE A 35 1.92 -3.88 -4.17
N GLY A 36 0.69 -3.46 -4.41
CA GLY A 36 -0.48 -4.26 -4.16
C GLY A 36 -1.47 -4.23 -5.32
N LYS A 37 -2.34 -5.22 -5.32
CA LYS A 37 -3.51 -5.29 -6.21
C LYS A 37 -4.83 -5.05 -5.49
N ALA A 38 -5.78 -4.48 -6.22
CA ALA A 38 -7.17 -4.39 -5.82
C ALA A 38 -8.08 -4.86 -6.97
N VAL A 39 -8.82 -5.95 -6.74
CA VAL A 39 -9.68 -6.59 -7.75
C VAL A 39 -11.05 -5.93 -7.91
N ARG A 40 -11.42 -5.03 -6.99
CA ARG A 40 -12.74 -4.37 -6.94
C ARG A 40 -12.57 -2.85 -6.71
N GLY A 41 -11.62 -2.24 -7.41
CA GLY A 41 -11.34 -0.81 -7.29
C GLY A 41 -10.46 -0.40 -6.12
N SER A 42 -10.20 0.91 -6.01
CA SER A 42 -9.22 1.53 -5.09
C SER A 42 -9.62 1.51 -3.61
N GLY A 43 -10.80 0.99 -3.25
CA GLY A 43 -11.30 1.00 -1.88
C GLY A 43 -10.34 0.33 -0.87
N ARG A 44 -9.66 -0.76 -1.28
CA ARG A 44 -8.68 -1.45 -0.42
C ARG A 44 -7.49 -0.56 -0.03
N PRO A 45 -6.69 -0.01 -0.96
CA PRO A 45 -5.58 0.87 -0.59
C PRO A 45 -6.04 2.12 0.16
N LEU A 46 -7.17 2.72 -0.18
CA LEU A 46 -7.61 3.96 0.47
C LEU A 46 -8.10 3.78 1.92
N SER A 47 -8.89 2.73 2.19
CA SER A 47 -9.58 2.57 3.48
C SER A 47 -8.94 1.51 4.38
N GLN A 48 -8.66 0.32 3.84
CA GLN A 48 -8.26 -0.83 4.66
C GLN A 48 -6.86 -0.62 5.25
N TYR A 49 -5.93 -0.07 4.48
CA TYR A 49 -4.57 0.22 4.97
C TYR A 49 -4.62 1.24 6.10
N ARG A 50 -5.36 2.35 5.92
CA ARG A 50 -5.55 3.35 6.96
C ARG A 50 -6.10 2.72 8.25
N ARG A 51 -7.17 1.91 8.14
CA ARG A 51 -7.76 1.23 9.30
C ARG A 51 -6.75 0.30 9.99
N ASN A 52 -6.05 -0.55 9.23
CA ASN A 52 -5.11 -1.50 9.82
C ASN A 52 -3.92 -0.79 10.48
N VAL A 53 -3.42 0.30 9.89
CA VAL A 53 -2.37 1.12 10.49
C VAL A 53 -2.85 1.77 11.78
N LEU A 54 -4.07 2.31 11.80
CA LEU A 54 -4.65 2.87 13.03
C LEU A 54 -4.85 1.81 14.12
N ASN A 55 -5.32 0.61 13.76
CA ASN A 55 -5.42 -0.49 14.70
C ASN A 55 -4.04 -0.84 15.29
N LEU A 56 -3.02 -0.97 14.44
CA LEU A 56 -1.66 -1.28 14.88
C LEU A 56 -1.11 -0.21 15.83
N LEU A 57 -1.32 1.08 15.53
CA LEU A 57 -0.90 2.19 16.38
C LEU A 57 -1.65 2.22 17.72
N ALA A 58 -2.90 1.76 17.76
CA ALA A 58 -3.72 1.69 18.97
C ALA A 58 -3.52 0.38 19.76
N GLY A 59 -2.60 -0.50 19.35
CA GLY A 59 -2.41 -1.82 19.97
C GLY A 59 -3.60 -2.77 19.76
N LEU A 60 -4.48 -2.49 18.79
CA LEU A 60 -5.65 -3.31 18.48
C LEU A 60 -5.27 -4.44 17.51
N PRO A 61 -5.97 -5.60 17.59
CA PRO A 61 -5.67 -6.73 16.72
C PRO A 61 -5.95 -6.43 15.25
N TYR A 62 -5.21 -7.10 14.35
CA TYR A 62 -5.45 -7.04 12.90
C TYR A 62 -6.86 -7.56 12.55
N ARG A 63 -7.19 -8.74 13.07
CA ARG A 63 -8.52 -9.36 13.04
C ARG A 63 -8.73 -10.16 14.31
N ARG A 64 -9.98 -10.34 14.73
CA ARG A 64 -10.34 -11.11 15.92
C ARG A 64 -9.71 -12.52 15.94
N ASN A 65 -9.70 -13.21 14.80
CA ASN A 65 -9.15 -14.56 14.65
C ASN A 65 -7.70 -14.59 14.11
N LYS A 66 -7.08 -13.44 13.88
CA LYS A 66 -5.69 -13.34 13.42
C LYS A 66 -5.07 -12.05 13.96
N PRO A 67 -4.84 -11.94 15.28
CA PRO A 67 -4.46 -10.68 15.93
C PRO A 67 -3.15 -10.11 15.38
N ASP A 68 -2.17 -10.96 15.07
CA ASP A 68 -0.83 -10.53 14.62
C ASP A 68 -0.67 -10.48 13.09
N GLY A 69 -1.77 -10.60 12.35
CA GLY A 69 -1.77 -10.73 10.88
C GLY A 69 -1.38 -9.47 10.10
N PHE A 70 -0.84 -8.44 10.75
CA PHE A 70 -0.34 -7.24 10.09
C PHE A 70 0.84 -7.58 9.16
N ARG A 71 0.72 -7.19 7.89
CA ARG A 71 1.79 -7.35 6.89
C ARG A 71 2.94 -6.39 7.15
N ARG A 72 4.10 -6.67 6.56
CA ARG A 72 5.29 -5.81 6.61
C ARG A 72 4.99 -4.36 6.23
N VAL A 73 4.22 -4.15 5.15
CA VAL A 73 3.77 -2.81 4.73
C VAL A 73 2.92 -2.09 5.79
N HIS A 74 2.05 -2.77 6.55
CA HIS A 74 1.27 -2.11 7.60
C HIS A 74 2.18 -1.62 8.74
N ARG A 75 3.18 -2.43 9.10
CA ARG A 75 4.15 -2.08 10.15
C ARG A 75 5.04 -0.92 9.71
N ALA A 76 5.53 -0.96 8.47
CA ALA A 76 6.32 0.12 7.90
C ALA A 76 5.53 1.44 7.80
N LEU A 77 4.25 1.39 7.39
CA LEU A 77 3.39 2.57 7.37
C LEU A 77 3.10 3.11 8.77
N ALA A 78 2.93 2.26 9.78
CA ALA A 78 2.76 2.70 11.16
C ALA A 78 4.03 3.39 11.70
N ASP A 79 5.21 2.80 11.45
CA ASP A 79 6.51 3.40 11.78
C ASP A 79 6.70 4.76 11.09
N ALA A 80 6.35 4.84 9.80
CA ALA A 80 6.37 6.09 9.04
C ALA A 80 5.46 7.17 9.65
N VAL A 81 4.25 6.79 10.12
CA VAL A 81 3.35 7.72 10.81
C VAL A 81 3.96 8.24 12.10
N ILE A 82 4.62 7.39 12.89
CA ILE A 82 5.28 7.78 14.14
C ILE A 82 6.44 8.75 13.86
N LYS A 83 7.25 8.46 12.84
CA LYS A 83 8.43 9.25 12.46
C LYS A 83 8.11 10.53 11.68
N GLY A 84 6.87 10.68 11.21
CA GLY A 84 6.47 11.81 10.37
C GLY A 84 6.96 11.70 8.92
N ASP A 85 7.34 10.50 8.47
CA ASP A 85 7.81 10.25 7.12
C ASP A 85 6.74 10.55 6.06
N ARG A 86 7.18 10.88 4.85
CA ARG A 86 6.28 11.13 3.72
C ARG A 86 5.76 9.82 3.16
N ILE A 87 4.45 9.61 3.28
CA ILE A 87 3.75 8.46 2.72
C ILE A 87 3.02 8.88 1.43
N THR A 88 3.27 8.15 0.34
CA THR A 88 2.59 8.33 -0.95
C THR A 88 1.87 7.05 -1.36
N LEU A 89 0.62 7.20 -1.82
CA LEU A 89 -0.14 6.16 -2.51
C LEU A 89 -0.30 6.57 -3.98
N THR A 90 0.21 5.75 -4.89
CA THR A 90 0.01 5.93 -6.32
C THR A 90 -0.88 4.82 -6.86
N LEU A 91 -1.98 5.17 -7.52
CA LEU A 91 -2.71 4.23 -8.36
C LEU A 91 -1.95 4.12 -9.68
N LEU A 92 -1.36 2.95 -9.94
CA LEU A 92 -0.39 2.80 -11.03
C LEU A 92 -1.05 2.62 -12.38
N ARG A 93 -2.00 1.69 -12.46
CA ARG A 93 -2.74 1.37 -13.67
C ARG A 93 -3.95 0.50 -13.36
N ASN A 94 -4.94 0.57 -14.24
CA ASN A 94 -5.97 -0.45 -14.31
C ASN A 94 -5.40 -1.76 -14.88
N VAL A 95 -6.00 -2.87 -14.47
CA VAL A 95 -5.73 -4.22 -14.98
C VAL A 95 -6.96 -4.66 -15.78
N PRO A 96 -6.84 -4.86 -17.11
CA PRO A 96 -7.95 -5.29 -17.95
C PRO A 96 -8.39 -6.71 -17.60
N LEU A 97 -9.63 -7.06 -17.94
CA LEU A 97 -10.25 -8.36 -17.59
C LEU A 97 -9.49 -9.57 -18.16
N GLY A 98 -8.75 -9.41 -19.26
CA GLY A 98 -7.94 -10.48 -19.87
C GLY A 98 -6.55 -10.66 -19.27
N GLU A 99 -6.13 -9.81 -18.33
CA GLU A 99 -4.81 -9.89 -17.72
C GLU A 99 -4.87 -10.54 -16.33
N ASP A 100 -3.99 -11.51 -16.04
CA ASP A 100 -3.86 -12.05 -14.68
C ASP A 100 -3.25 -10.99 -13.75
N ILE A 101 -4.10 -10.42 -12.91
CA ILE A 101 -3.72 -9.41 -11.92
C ILE A 101 -2.65 -9.89 -10.93
N ASN A 102 -2.52 -11.20 -10.71
CA ASN A 102 -1.47 -11.74 -9.85
C ASN A 102 -0.12 -11.71 -10.55
N GLU A 103 -0.08 -12.09 -11.83
CA GLU A 103 1.14 -11.98 -12.63
C GLU A 103 1.54 -10.53 -12.84
N ALA A 104 0.57 -9.66 -13.14
CA ALA A 104 0.75 -8.22 -13.20
C ALA A 104 1.38 -7.64 -11.92
N GLU A 105 0.89 -8.04 -10.74
CA GLU A 105 1.44 -7.64 -9.45
C GLU A 105 2.88 -8.16 -9.27
N ARG A 106 3.15 -9.43 -9.58
CA ARG A 106 4.49 -10.02 -9.48
C ARG A 106 5.51 -9.29 -10.37
N GLN A 107 5.14 -8.99 -11.60
CA GLN A 107 5.99 -8.26 -12.54
C GLN A 107 6.27 -6.84 -12.04
N ALA A 108 5.24 -6.15 -11.52
CA ALA A 108 5.40 -4.82 -10.93
C ALA A 108 6.32 -4.86 -9.69
N ILE A 109 6.15 -5.83 -8.79
CA ILE A 109 7.03 -6.00 -7.61
C ILE A 109 8.50 -6.07 -8.01
N ARG A 110 8.82 -6.87 -9.04
CA ARG A 110 10.18 -7.02 -9.60
C ARG A 110 10.65 -5.73 -10.25
N ARG A 111 9.86 -5.15 -11.15
CA ARG A 111 10.17 -3.93 -11.88
C ARG A 111 10.50 -2.75 -10.95
N PHE A 112 9.76 -2.63 -9.85
CA PHE A 112 9.91 -1.54 -8.90
C PHE A 112 10.83 -1.87 -7.72
N ASN A 113 11.51 -3.02 -7.69
CA ASN A 113 12.42 -3.44 -6.62
C ASN A 113 11.80 -3.27 -5.22
N CYS A 114 10.59 -3.80 -5.03
CA CYS A 114 9.84 -3.56 -3.79
C CYS A 114 10.43 -4.30 -2.60
N THR A 115 10.59 -3.58 -1.48
CA THR A 115 11.20 -4.11 -0.23
C THR A 115 10.19 -4.48 0.83
N LEU A 116 8.91 -4.10 0.66
CA LEU A 116 7.86 -4.29 1.66
C LEU A 116 6.85 -5.40 1.30
N ASN A 117 7.02 -6.04 0.14
CA ASN A 117 6.26 -7.22 -0.27
C ASN A 117 6.83 -8.45 0.44
N GLY A 118 5.98 -9.20 1.15
CA GLY A 118 6.36 -10.33 2.01
C GLY A 118 5.35 -10.54 3.14
#